data_AF-A0A829HHD0-F1
#
_entry.id   AF-A0A829HHD0-F1
#
_cell.length_a   1.000
_cell.length_b   1.000
_cell.length_c   1.000
_cell.angle_alpha   90.00
_cell.angle_beta   90.00
_cell.angle_gamma   90.00
#
_symmetry.space_group_name_H-M   'P 1'
#
loop_
_entity.id
_entity.type
_entity.pdbx_description
1 polymer ?
#
loop_
_entity_poly.entity_id
_entity_poly.type
_entity_poly.pdbx_seq_one_letter_code
_entity_poly.pdbx_strand_id
1 'polypeptide(L)'
;MKNDIVWKTTCIAGVFVLIFLIVIFTAIYSHWGDQNSQALKDSLSTTSGIFGGLATLVAACVAAYLFNDWKVQKKYEIVSTLALEAHREYIYAKDKYHFFLFQHIYGTPAITYKEVDDDFFKVIAKLNLLDAILDRFKFGIRINSEIKSTYTEGYCKVPNHYRRVENLRGYNGDDLQIIFNNAFEKDQELFKKLLDIIEKVEDKN
;
A
#
# COMPACT_ATOMS: atom_id res chain seq x y z
N MET A 1 10.21 -11.11 16.60
CA MET A 1 10.33 -9.66 16.92
C MET A 1 9.00 -8.93 17.12
N LYS A 2 8.04 -8.90 16.17
CA LYS A 2 6.70 -8.29 16.37
C LYS A 2 5.93 -8.93 17.55
N ASN A 3 5.95 -10.26 17.65
CA ASN A 3 5.30 -10.98 18.74
C ASN A 3 6.01 -10.77 20.09
N ASP A 4 7.32 -10.49 20.09
CA ASP A 4 8.08 -10.33 21.33
C ASP A 4 7.73 -9.05 22.08
N ILE A 5 7.47 -7.95 21.37
CA ILE A 5 7.14 -6.66 22.01
C ILE A 5 5.71 -6.68 22.53
N VAL A 6 4.75 -7.18 21.74
CA VAL A 6 3.36 -7.32 22.19
C VAL A 6 3.28 -8.28 23.37
N TRP A 7 3.95 -9.43 23.30
CA TRP A 7 4.06 -10.36 24.42
C TRP A 7 4.67 -9.71 25.66
N LYS A 8 5.81 -9.01 25.52
CA LYS A 8 6.45 -8.30 26.65
C LYS A 8 5.53 -7.24 27.25
N THR A 9 4.80 -6.48 26.44
CA THR A 9 3.90 -5.42 26.92
C THR A 9 2.68 -6.01 27.64
N THR A 10 2.12 -7.11 27.12
CA THR A 10 1.04 -7.86 27.77
C THR A 10 1.50 -8.51 29.08
N CYS A 11 2.71 -9.09 29.11
CA CYS A 11 3.30 -9.63 30.34
C CYS A 11 3.52 -8.53 31.39
N ILE A 12 4.03 -7.37 30.98
CA ILE A 12 4.24 -6.22 31.89
C ILE A 12 2.89 -5.75 32.45
N ALA A 13 1.87 -5.59 31.61
CA ALA A 13 0.53 -5.22 32.07
C ALA A 13 -0.06 -6.27 33.04
N GLY A 14 0.11 -7.56 32.74
CA GLY A 14 -0.29 -8.66 33.63
C GLY A 14 0.41 -8.64 34.99
N VAL A 15 1.71 -8.33 35.02
CA VAL A 15 2.49 -8.17 36.26
C VAL A 15 2.01 -6.97 37.07
N PHE A 16 1.68 -5.84 36.43
CA PHE A 16 1.11 -4.69 37.12
C PHE A 16 -0.26 -4.99 37.76
N VAL A 17 -1.11 -5.74 37.07
CA VAL A 17 -2.41 -6.20 37.61
C VAL A 17 -2.20 -7.15 38.79
N LEU A 18 -1.22 -8.06 38.71
CA LEU A 18 -0.90 -8.97 39.81
C LEU A 18 -0.39 -8.22 41.06
N ILE A 19 0.51 -7.26 40.88
CA ILE A 19 1.01 -6.41 41.97
C ILE A 19 -0.15 -5.62 42.60
N PHE A 20 -1.10 -5.13 41.80
CA PHE A 20 -2.29 -4.43 42.31
C PHE A 20 -3.16 -5.32 43.20
N LEU A 21 -3.42 -6.55 42.77
CA LEU A 21 -4.17 -7.53 43.57
C LEU A 21 -3.45 -7.82 44.90
N ILE A 22 -2.12 -7.92 44.88
CA ILE A 22 -1.31 -8.14 46.09
C ILE A 22 -1.37 -6.93 47.03
N VAL A 23 -1.28 -5.70 46.52
CA VAL A 23 -1.35 -4.47 47.33
C VAL A 23 -2.73 -4.31 47.96
N ILE A 24 -3.81 -4.52 47.20
CA ILE A 24 -5.19 -4.50 47.73
C ILE A 24 -5.37 -5.57 48.80
N PHE A 25 -4.92 -6.80 48.53
CA PHE A 25 -5.04 -7.91 49.46
C PHE A 25 -4.27 -7.64 50.76
N THR A 26 -3.07 -7.08 50.67
CA THR A 26 -2.24 -6.73 51.84
C THR A 26 -2.86 -5.59 52.63
N ALA A 27 -3.36 -4.54 51.98
CA ALA A 27 -4.04 -3.42 52.64
C ALA A 27 -5.33 -3.86 53.37
N ILE A 28 -6.11 -4.75 52.76
CA ILE A 28 -7.30 -5.35 53.37
C ILE A 28 -6.92 -6.25 54.55
N TYR A 29 -5.86 -7.07 54.41
CA TYR A 29 -5.41 -7.98 55.46
C TYR A 29 -4.81 -7.25 56.69
N SER A 30 -3.98 -6.22 56.46
CA SER A 30 -3.30 -5.46 57.53
C SER A 30 -4.25 -4.59 58.36
N HIS A 31 -5.46 -4.32 57.88
CA HIS A 31 -6.48 -3.53 58.58
C HIS A 31 -7.76 -4.35 58.87
N TRP A 32 -7.70 -5.67 58.70
CA TRP A 32 -8.80 -6.58 59.01
C TRP A 32 -8.99 -6.67 60.54
N GLY A 33 -9.85 -5.83 61.08
CA GLY A 33 -10.19 -5.79 62.52
C GLY A 33 -9.98 -4.44 63.21
N ASP A 34 -9.47 -3.43 62.49
CA ASP A 34 -9.26 -2.08 63.04
C ASP A 34 -10.50 -1.19 62.84
N GLN A 35 -10.94 -0.44 63.86
CA GLN A 35 -12.14 0.42 63.76
C GLN A 35 -11.90 1.68 62.89
N ASN A 36 -10.66 1.89 62.44
CA ASN A 36 -10.22 3.12 61.80
C ASN A 36 -10.37 3.06 60.26
N SER A 37 -11.62 3.01 59.80
CA SER A 37 -11.99 2.92 58.38
C SER A 37 -11.46 4.05 57.49
N GLN A 38 -11.01 5.16 58.08
CA GLN A 38 -10.47 6.33 57.39
C GLN A 38 -9.11 6.04 56.74
N ALA A 39 -8.20 5.38 57.47
CA ALA A 39 -6.85 5.07 56.98
C ALA A 39 -6.86 4.08 55.80
N LEU A 40 -7.79 3.13 55.82
CA LEU A 40 -8.02 2.21 54.71
C LEU A 40 -8.56 2.96 53.47
N LYS A 41 -9.48 3.92 53.65
CA LYS A 41 -10.01 4.74 52.54
C LYS A 41 -8.94 5.64 51.92
N ASP A 42 -8.12 6.30 52.72
CA ASP A 42 -7.09 7.23 52.23
C ASP A 42 -5.97 6.49 51.48
N SER A 43 -5.57 5.32 51.97
CA SER A 43 -4.59 4.45 51.30
C SER A 43 -5.12 3.86 49.98
N LEU A 44 -6.38 3.39 49.96
CA LEU A 44 -7.05 2.93 48.74
C LEU A 44 -7.21 4.06 47.70
N SER A 45 -7.57 5.27 48.14
CA SER A 45 -7.74 6.43 47.25
C SER A 45 -6.42 6.94 46.68
N THR A 46 -5.35 6.92 47.47
CA THR A 46 -4.01 7.30 46.99
C THR A 46 -3.48 6.27 46.00
N THR A 47 -3.68 4.98 46.30
CA THR A 47 -3.29 3.87 45.43
C THR A 47 -4.07 3.94 44.11
N SER A 48 -5.39 4.15 44.13
CA SER A 48 -6.20 4.25 42.91
C SER A 48 -5.77 5.41 42.00
N GLY A 49 -5.35 6.55 42.57
CA GLY A 49 -4.81 7.68 41.80
C GLY A 49 -3.49 7.36 41.09
N ILE A 50 -2.53 6.75 41.81
CA ILE A 50 -1.23 6.33 41.23
C ILE A 50 -1.45 5.27 40.15
N PHE A 51 -2.34 4.31 40.40
CA PHE A 51 -2.69 3.27 39.42
C PHE A 51 -3.41 3.83 38.20
N GLY A 52 -4.32 4.79 38.36
CA GLY A 52 -4.95 5.47 37.23
C GLY A 52 -3.93 6.16 36.33
N GLY A 53 -2.93 6.82 36.93
CA GLY A 53 -1.81 7.42 36.21
C GLY A 53 -0.95 6.38 35.48
N LEU A 54 -0.56 5.28 36.16
CA LEU A 54 0.23 4.20 35.57
C LEU A 54 -0.52 3.45 34.46
N ALA A 55 -1.81 3.15 34.65
CA ALA A 55 -2.66 2.52 33.65
C ALA A 55 -2.77 3.38 32.40
N THR A 56 -2.91 4.70 32.57
CA THR A 56 -2.93 5.66 31.46
C THR A 56 -1.59 5.68 30.72
N LEU A 57 -0.46 5.63 31.44
CA LEU A 57 0.88 5.58 30.84
C LEU A 57 1.08 4.29 30.02
N VAL A 58 0.70 3.14 30.57
CA VAL A 58 0.78 1.85 29.86
C VAL A 58 -0.14 1.85 28.63
N ALA A 59 -1.36 2.35 28.76
CA ALA A 59 -2.28 2.50 27.63
C ALA A 59 -1.71 3.42 26.54
N ALA A 60 -1.08 4.54 26.91
CA ALA A 60 -0.41 5.45 25.98
C ALA A 60 0.77 4.78 25.26
N CYS A 61 1.58 3.97 25.98
CA CYS A 61 2.64 3.19 25.36
C CYS A 61 2.11 2.17 24.33
N VAL A 62 1.04 1.45 24.68
CA VAL A 62 0.39 0.49 23.76
C VAL A 62 -0.21 1.22 22.56
N ALA A 63 -0.89 2.35 22.77
CA ALA A 63 -1.46 3.15 21.70
C ALA A 63 -0.39 3.70 20.75
N ALA A 64 0.73 4.20 21.27
CA ALA A 64 1.86 4.66 20.46
C ALA A 64 2.46 3.52 19.62
N TYR A 65 2.55 2.31 20.17
CA TYR A 65 3.01 1.13 19.44
C TYR A 65 2.03 0.74 18.32
N LEU A 66 0.73 0.64 18.63
CA LEU A 66 -0.31 0.33 17.65
C LEU A 66 -0.36 1.36 16.51
N PHE A 67 -0.20 2.65 16.84
CA PHE A 67 -0.15 3.71 15.84
C PHE A 67 1.04 3.57 14.88
N ASN A 68 2.22 3.20 15.41
CA ASN A 68 3.40 2.98 14.57
C ASN A 68 3.21 1.76 13.64
N ASP A 69 2.63 0.67 14.13
CA ASP A 69 2.37 -0.51 13.29
C ASP A 69 1.32 -0.23 12.22
N TRP A 70 0.23 0.45 12.60
CA TRP A 70 -0.79 0.92 11.66
C TRP A 70 -0.19 1.81 10.56
N LYS A 71 0.70 2.74 10.92
CA LYS A 71 1.37 3.61 9.94
C LYS A 71 2.21 2.81 8.93
N VAL A 72 2.86 1.73 9.38
CA VAL A 72 3.61 0.83 8.49
C VAL A 72 2.64 0.08 7.59
N GLN A 73 1.61 -0.57 8.12
CA GLN A 73 0.60 -1.28 7.32
C GLN A 73 -0.04 -0.35 6.27
N LYS A 74 -0.47 0.85 6.69
CA LYS A 74 -1.14 1.80 5.79
C LYS A 74 -0.25 2.25 4.64
N LYS A 75 1.06 2.39 4.89
CA LYS A 75 2.04 2.69 3.85
C LYS A 75 2.11 1.59 2.78
N TYR A 76 2.10 0.32 3.19
CA TYR A 76 2.10 -0.82 2.27
C TYR A 76 0.79 -0.90 1.49
N GLU A 77 -0.34 -0.71 2.16
CA GLU A 77 -1.66 -0.68 1.53
C GLU A 77 -1.73 0.39 0.42
N ILE A 78 -1.34 1.64 0.70
CA ILE A 78 -1.35 2.74 -0.28
C ILE A 78 -0.54 2.38 -1.53
N VAL A 79 0.66 1.81 -1.33
CA VAL A 79 1.54 1.44 -2.45
C VAL A 79 0.94 0.31 -3.27
N SER A 80 0.38 -0.72 -2.62
CA SER A 80 -0.28 -1.85 -3.31
C SER A 80 -1.48 -1.39 -4.13
N THR A 81 -2.37 -0.60 -3.52
CA THR A 81 -3.57 -0.08 -4.21
C THR A 81 -3.18 0.73 -5.43
N LEU A 82 -2.19 1.62 -5.29
CA LEU A 82 -1.74 2.42 -6.41
C LEU A 82 -1.07 1.57 -7.51
N ALA A 83 -0.29 0.56 -7.14
CA ALA A 83 0.33 -0.38 -8.09
C ALA A 83 -0.73 -1.20 -8.85
N LEU A 84 -1.75 -1.72 -8.16
CA LEU A 84 -2.87 -2.44 -8.76
C LEU A 84 -3.68 -1.55 -9.72
N GLU A 85 -3.99 -0.33 -9.31
CA GLU A 85 -4.70 0.62 -10.17
C GLU A 85 -3.88 0.97 -11.41
N ALA A 86 -2.60 1.29 -11.24
CA ALA A 86 -1.72 1.60 -12.37
C ALA A 86 -1.57 0.41 -13.32
N HIS A 87 -1.45 -0.81 -12.79
CA HIS A 87 -1.41 -2.03 -13.58
C HIS A 87 -2.69 -2.24 -14.40
N ARG A 88 -3.86 -2.09 -13.76
CA ARG A 88 -5.16 -2.24 -14.43
C ARG A 88 -5.38 -1.19 -15.52
N GLU A 89 -5.07 0.06 -15.24
CA GLU A 89 -5.22 1.14 -16.23
C GLU A 89 -4.23 1.00 -17.38
N TYR A 90 -3.02 0.49 -17.11
CA TYR A 90 -2.04 0.19 -18.16
C TYR A 90 -2.54 -0.90 -19.11
N ILE A 91 -3.09 -2.00 -18.57
CA ILE A 91 -3.71 -3.05 -19.40
C ILE A 91 -4.84 -2.46 -20.25
N TYR A 92 -5.72 -1.66 -19.64
CA TYR A 92 -6.80 -1.00 -20.35
C TYR A 92 -6.31 -0.11 -21.50
N ALA A 93 -5.30 0.73 -21.26
CA ALA A 93 -4.71 1.58 -22.30
C ALA A 93 -4.09 0.75 -23.43
N LYS A 94 -3.41 -0.35 -23.08
CA LYS A 94 -2.83 -1.30 -24.03
C LYS A 94 -3.90 -1.95 -24.90
N ASP A 95 -4.98 -2.44 -24.30
CA ASP A 95 -6.10 -3.04 -25.02
C ASP A 95 -6.78 -2.02 -25.93
N LYS A 96 -6.95 -0.77 -25.46
CA LYS A 96 -7.52 0.31 -26.27
C LYS A 96 -6.65 0.63 -27.50
N TYR A 97 -5.33 0.59 -27.36
CA TYR A 97 -4.42 0.71 -28.50
C TYR A 97 -4.52 -0.47 -29.46
N HIS A 98 -4.67 -1.69 -28.94
CA HIS A 98 -4.94 -2.86 -29.77
C HIS A 98 -6.25 -2.66 -30.58
N PHE A 99 -7.34 -2.28 -29.93
CA PHE A 99 -8.60 -1.98 -30.63
C PHE A 99 -8.45 -0.86 -31.65
N PHE A 100 -7.70 0.20 -31.34
CA PHE A 100 -7.40 1.27 -32.29
C PHE A 100 -6.69 0.75 -33.55
N LEU A 101 -5.68 -0.12 -33.39
CA LEU A 101 -4.94 -0.70 -34.52
C LEU A 101 -5.85 -1.58 -35.39
N PHE A 102 -6.69 -2.40 -34.77
CA PHE A 102 -7.50 -3.41 -35.46
C PHE A 102 -8.92 -2.94 -35.79
N GLN A 103 -9.26 -1.66 -35.57
CA GLN A 103 -10.64 -1.19 -35.70
C GLN A 103 -11.26 -1.41 -37.08
N HIS A 104 -10.46 -1.31 -38.16
CA HIS A 104 -10.97 -1.56 -39.52
C HIS A 104 -11.19 -3.04 -39.81
N ILE A 105 -10.49 -3.93 -39.09
CA ILE A 105 -10.64 -5.39 -39.21
C ILE A 105 -11.88 -5.84 -38.44
N TYR A 106 -12.06 -5.34 -37.21
CA TYR A 106 -13.16 -5.75 -36.33
C TYR A 106 -14.45 -4.97 -36.55
N GLY A 107 -14.42 -3.85 -37.28
CA GLY A 107 -15.58 -2.98 -37.45
C GLY A 107 -16.03 -2.32 -36.14
N THR A 108 -15.10 -2.06 -35.22
CA THR A 108 -15.40 -1.41 -33.93
C THR A 108 -15.74 0.08 -34.11
N PRO A 109 -16.37 0.72 -33.12
CA PRO A 109 -16.56 2.17 -33.12
C PRO A 109 -15.23 2.89 -33.35
N ALA A 110 -15.29 4.05 -34.00
CA ALA A 110 -14.10 4.84 -34.31
C ALA A 110 -13.40 5.27 -33.01
N ILE A 111 -12.19 4.75 -32.80
CA ILE A 111 -11.29 5.16 -31.71
C ILE A 111 -10.24 6.09 -32.32
N THR A 112 -10.05 7.25 -31.71
CA THR A 112 -8.99 8.18 -32.15
C THR A 112 -7.66 7.86 -31.46
N TYR A 113 -6.55 8.07 -32.15
CA TYR A 113 -5.23 7.92 -31.53
C TYR A 113 -5.06 8.86 -30.33
N LYS A 114 -5.65 10.05 -30.38
CA LYS A 114 -5.65 11.00 -29.26
C LYS A 114 -6.28 10.42 -28.01
N GLU A 115 -7.41 9.74 -28.12
CA GLU A 115 -8.05 9.09 -26.96
C GLU A 115 -7.18 7.98 -26.35
N VAL A 116 -6.42 7.27 -27.18
CA VAL A 116 -5.46 6.27 -26.72
C VAL A 116 -4.29 6.95 -26.01
N ASP A 117 -3.73 7.99 -26.61
CA ASP A 117 -2.59 8.76 -26.07
C ASP A 117 -2.96 9.44 -24.74
N ASP A 118 -4.16 10.01 -24.63
CA ASP A 118 -4.68 10.61 -23.40
C ASP A 118 -4.77 9.57 -22.26
N ASP A 119 -5.17 8.33 -22.56
CA ASP A 119 -5.24 7.27 -21.55
C ASP A 119 -3.86 6.74 -21.17
N PHE A 120 -2.94 6.59 -22.14
CA PHE A 120 -1.55 6.29 -21.83
C PHE A 120 -0.91 7.38 -20.98
N PHE A 121 -1.13 8.66 -21.29
CA PHE A 121 -0.58 9.77 -20.53
C PHE A 121 -1.03 9.73 -19.06
N LYS A 122 -2.32 9.45 -18.80
CA LYS A 122 -2.84 9.27 -17.43
C LYS A 122 -2.14 8.14 -16.69
N VAL A 123 -1.99 6.98 -17.35
CA VAL A 123 -1.31 5.82 -16.78
C VAL A 123 0.15 6.13 -16.44
N ILE A 124 0.87 6.79 -17.34
CA ILE A 124 2.27 7.15 -17.12
C ILE A 124 2.41 8.17 -15.99
N ALA A 125 1.50 9.13 -15.89
CA ALA A 125 1.47 10.04 -14.74
C ALA A 125 1.26 9.28 -13.42
N LYS A 126 0.37 8.29 -13.40
CA LYS A 126 0.12 7.44 -12.22
C LYS A 126 1.34 6.55 -11.88
N LEU A 127 2.01 5.97 -12.86
CA LEU A 127 3.24 5.19 -12.66
C LEU A 127 4.40 6.07 -12.15
N ASN A 128 4.53 7.30 -12.64
CA ASN A 128 5.52 8.26 -12.13
C ASN A 128 5.22 8.66 -10.68
N LEU A 129 3.95 8.85 -10.33
CA LEU A 129 3.53 9.08 -8.94
C LEU A 129 3.90 7.88 -8.05
N LEU A 130 3.67 6.65 -8.54
CA LEU A 130 4.04 5.43 -7.84
C LEU A 130 5.56 5.36 -7.60
N ASP A 131 6.40 5.62 -8.60
CA ASP A 131 7.87 5.65 -8.45
C ASP A 131 8.30 6.67 -7.38
N ALA A 132 7.70 7.87 -7.39
CA ALA A 132 7.98 8.90 -6.39
C ALA A 132 7.58 8.47 -4.98
N ILE A 133 6.44 7.78 -4.83
CA ILE A 133 5.99 7.23 -3.54
C ILE A 133 6.92 6.11 -3.07
N LEU A 134 7.30 5.19 -3.96
CA LEU A 134 8.24 4.09 -3.64
C LEU A 134 9.57 4.63 -3.13
N ASP A 135 10.08 5.71 -3.76
CA ASP A 135 11.29 6.39 -3.35
C ASP A 135 11.14 7.08 -1.98
N ARG A 136 10.08 7.89 -1.83
CA ARG A 136 9.76 8.56 -0.56
C ARG A 136 9.65 7.57 0.60
N PHE A 137 9.09 6.41 0.32
CA PHE A 137 8.89 5.35 1.27
C PHE A 137 10.06 4.36 1.38
N LYS A 138 11.14 4.54 0.61
CA LYS A 138 12.33 3.68 0.63
C LYS A 138 11.99 2.19 0.46
N PHE A 139 11.12 1.87 -0.50
CA PHE A 139 10.72 0.48 -0.80
C PHE A 139 11.83 -0.36 -1.45
N GLY A 140 12.90 0.28 -1.92
CA GLY A 140 14.01 -0.40 -2.61
C GLY A 140 13.66 -0.92 -4.01
N ILE A 141 12.51 -0.52 -4.54
CA ILE A 141 12.08 -0.78 -5.91
C ILE A 141 11.97 0.57 -6.62
N ARG A 142 12.50 0.65 -7.83
CA ARG A 142 12.34 1.78 -8.76
C ARG A 142 11.80 1.24 -10.07
N ILE A 143 10.87 1.97 -10.67
CA ILE A 143 10.18 1.60 -11.92
C ILE A 143 10.39 2.61 -13.05
N ASN A 144 11.08 3.74 -12.78
CA ASN A 144 11.29 4.82 -13.75
C ASN A 144 11.97 4.34 -15.05
N SER A 145 13.00 3.49 -14.95
CA SER A 145 13.68 2.93 -16.13
C SER A 145 12.71 2.14 -17.01
N GLU A 146 11.82 1.36 -16.41
CA GLU A 146 10.85 0.53 -17.12
C GLU A 146 9.73 1.38 -17.71
N ILE A 147 9.28 2.42 -17.00
CA ILE A 147 8.33 3.42 -17.54
C ILE A 147 8.91 4.05 -18.81
N LYS A 148 10.16 4.54 -18.76
CA LYS A 148 10.83 5.16 -19.91
C LYS A 148 11.00 4.18 -21.06
N SER A 149 11.45 2.97 -20.76
CA SER A 149 11.66 1.89 -21.72
C SER A 149 10.36 1.54 -22.46
N THR A 150 9.27 1.36 -21.73
CA THR A 150 7.99 0.95 -22.31
C THR A 150 7.29 2.10 -23.04
N TYR A 151 7.21 3.28 -22.41
CA TYR A 151 6.48 4.41 -22.98
C TYR A 151 7.29 5.19 -24.00
N THR A 152 8.45 5.71 -23.60
CA THR A 152 9.25 6.59 -24.46
C THR A 152 9.96 5.81 -25.56
N GLU A 153 10.52 4.64 -25.23
CA GLU A 153 11.27 3.85 -26.20
C GLU A 153 10.43 2.83 -26.97
N GLY A 154 9.26 2.45 -26.47
CA GLY A 154 8.29 1.60 -27.16
C GLY A 154 7.18 2.42 -27.81
N TYR A 155 6.11 2.68 -27.05
CA TYR A 155 4.88 3.31 -27.54
C TYR A 155 5.09 4.63 -28.32
N CYS A 156 5.87 5.57 -27.77
CA CYS A 156 6.10 6.87 -28.42
C CYS A 156 6.94 6.78 -29.70
N LYS A 157 7.72 5.71 -29.88
CA LYS A 157 8.51 5.48 -31.10
C LYS A 157 7.69 4.90 -32.25
N VAL A 158 6.42 4.52 -32.01
CA VAL A 158 5.54 4.09 -33.09
C VAL A 158 5.44 5.21 -34.14
N PRO A 159 5.76 4.90 -35.41
CA PRO A 159 5.74 5.88 -36.50
C PRO A 159 4.40 6.62 -36.63
N ASN A 160 4.49 7.91 -36.99
CA ASN A 160 3.33 8.81 -37.06
C ASN A 160 2.25 8.36 -38.05
N HIS A 161 2.62 7.62 -39.11
CA HIS A 161 1.63 7.15 -40.09
C HIS A 161 0.67 6.13 -39.49
N TYR A 162 1.06 5.37 -38.46
CA TYR A 162 0.16 4.46 -37.74
C TYR A 162 -0.83 5.17 -36.81
N ARG A 163 -0.69 6.49 -36.61
CA ARG A 163 -1.57 7.27 -35.72
C ARG A 163 -2.86 7.73 -36.38
N ARG A 164 -3.05 7.41 -37.67
CA ARG A 164 -4.24 7.76 -38.46
C ARG A 164 -4.95 6.50 -38.91
N VAL A 165 -6.26 6.44 -38.66
CA VAL A 165 -7.09 5.27 -38.96
C VAL A 165 -7.10 4.96 -40.46
N GLU A 166 -7.04 5.99 -41.30
CA GLU A 166 -7.04 5.85 -42.76
C GLU A 166 -5.82 5.07 -43.24
N ASN A 167 -4.66 5.28 -42.61
CA ASN A 167 -3.42 4.60 -42.97
C ASN A 167 -3.42 3.14 -42.51
N LEU A 168 -4.13 2.82 -41.42
CA LEU A 168 -4.21 1.45 -40.88
C LEU A 168 -4.95 0.50 -41.81
N ARG A 169 -5.90 1.00 -42.62
CA ARG A 169 -6.70 0.19 -43.56
C ARG A 169 -5.88 -0.57 -44.60
N GLY A 170 -4.66 -0.12 -44.88
CA GLY A 170 -3.74 -0.78 -45.81
C GLY A 170 -2.98 -1.98 -45.22
N TYR A 171 -3.10 -2.22 -43.91
CA TYR A 171 -2.36 -3.26 -43.19
C TYR A 171 -3.27 -4.43 -42.86
N ASN A 172 -2.72 -5.64 -42.94
CA ASN A 172 -3.39 -6.87 -42.51
C ASN A 172 -3.21 -7.06 -40.99
N GLY A 173 -3.86 -8.09 -40.44
CA GLY A 173 -3.80 -8.37 -38.99
C GLY A 173 -2.38 -8.69 -38.49
N ASP A 174 -1.57 -9.38 -39.28
CA ASP A 174 -0.21 -9.77 -38.90
C ASP A 174 0.72 -8.55 -38.80
N ASP A 175 0.63 -7.64 -39.77
CA ASP A 175 1.37 -6.38 -39.77
C ASP A 175 1.03 -5.53 -38.53
N LEU A 176 -0.26 -5.44 -38.19
CA LEU A 176 -0.74 -4.72 -37.01
C LEU A 176 -0.29 -5.38 -35.71
N GLN A 177 -0.23 -6.71 -35.67
CA GLN A 177 0.26 -7.45 -34.51
C GLN A 177 1.76 -7.19 -34.29
N ILE A 178 2.55 -7.11 -35.36
CA ILE A 178 3.97 -6.76 -35.27
C ILE A 178 4.13 -5.34 -34.70
N ILE A 179 3.33 -4.38 -35.16
CA ILE A 179 3.36 -3.00 -34.64
C ILE A 179 3.00 -2.98 -33.15
N PHE A 180 1.95 -3.70 -32.76
CA PHE A 180 1.54 -3.83 -31.36
C PHE A 180 2.64 -4.44 -30.50
N ASN A 181 3.23 -5.55 -30.93
CA ASN A 181 4.29 -6.24 -30.19
C ASN A 181 5.53 -5.34 -30.04
N ASN A 182 5.93 -4.62 -31.10
CA ASN A 182 7.06 -3.69 -31.04
C ASN A 182 6.81 -2.51 -30.08
N ALA A 183 5.56 -2.04 -29.97
CA ALA A 183 5.22 -0.96 -29.05
C ALA A 183 5.35 -1.36 -27.57
N PHE A 184 5.18 -2.65 -27.25
CA PHE A 184 5.14 -3.16 -25.88
C PHE A 184 6.15 -4.28 -25.58
N GLU A 185 7.17 -4.45 -26.42
CA GLU A 185 8.17 -5.51 -26.30
C GLU A 185 8.79 -5.60 -24.89
N LYS A 186 8.93 -4.44 -24.22
CA LYS A 186 9.61 -4.30 -22.93
C LYS A 186 8.66 -4.15 -21.73
N ASP A 187 7.34 -4.31 -21.92
CA ASP A 187 6.35 -4.10 -20.86
C ASP A 187 6.39 -5.17 -19.75
N GLN A 188 6.95 -6.35 -20.06
CA GLN A 188 7.07 -7.46 -19.12
C GLN A 188 7.87 -7.11 -17.87
N GLU A 189 8.96 -6.35 -18.00
CA GLU A 189 9.75 -5.93 -16.84
C GLU A 189 8.98 -4.97 -15.93
N LEU A 190 8.21 -4.05 -16.53
CA LEU A 190 7.34 -3.15 -15.78
C LEU A 190 6.29 -3.95 -15.00
N PHE A 191 5.65 -4.93 -15.65
CA PHE A 191 4.66 -5.79 -14.99
C PHE A 191 5.25 -6.61 -13.86
N LYS A 192 6.43 -7.20 -14.08
CA LYS A 192 7.12 -7.96 -13.04
C LYS A 192 7.39 -7.08 -11.81
N LYS A 193 7.89 -5.86 -12.01
CA LYS A 193 8.13 -4.94 -10.88
C LYS A 193 6.85 -4.50 -10.19
N LEU A 194 5.75 -4.30 -10.91
CA LEU A 194 4.46 -3.97 -10.31
C LEU A 194 3.93 -5.14 -9.46
N LEU A 195 4.09 -6.38 -9.92
CA LEU A 195 3.73 -7.57 -9.15
C LEU A 195 4.62 -7.73 -7.90
N ASP A 196 5.94 -7.55 -8.04
CA ASP A 196 6.87 -7.58 -6.90
C ASP A 196 6.49 -6.54 -5.82
N ILE A 197 5.94 -5.39 -6.22
CA ILE A 197 5.45 -4.36 -5.30
C ILE A 197 4.20 -4.86 -4.55
N ILE A 198 3.29 -5.52 -5.25
CA ILE A 198 2.03 -6.04 -4.70
C ILE A 198 2.32 -7.21 -3.75
N GLU A 199 3.16 -8.16 -4.14
CA GLU A 199 3.54 -9.33 -3.31
C GLU A 199 4.24 -8.91 -2.01
N LYS A 200 5.12 -7.91 -2.06
CA LYS A 200 5.79 -7.36 -0.86
C LYS A 200 4.82 -6.79 0.19
N VAL A 201 3.57 -6.52 -0.19
CA VAL A 201 2.53 -6.03 0.70
C VAL A 201 1.80 -7.21 1.35
N GLU A 202 1.58 -8.29 0.61
CA GLU A 202 0.98 -9.52 1.13
C GLU A 202 1.86 -10.18 2.19
N ASP A 203 3.19 -10.23 1.98
CA ASP A 203 4.15 -10.81 2.94
C ASP A 203 4.22 -10.09 4.30
N LYS A 204 3.64 -8.89 4.43
CA LYS A 204 3.68 -8.07 5.65
C LYS A 204 2.37 -7.99 6.42
N ASN A 205 1.29 -8.51 5.86
CA ASN A 205 0.00 -8.66 6.52
C ASN A 205 -0.09 -10.01 7.23
#